data_AF-A0A163MAM2-F1
#
_entry.id   AF-A0A163MAM2-F1
#
_cell.length_a   1.000
_cell.length_b   1.000
_cell.length_c   1.000
_cell.angle_alpha   90.00
_cell.angle_beta   90.00
_cell.angle_gamma   90.00
#
_symmetry.space_group_name_H-M   'P 1'
#
loop_
_entity.id
_entity.type
_entity.pdbx_description
1 polymer ?
#
loop_
_entity_poly.entity_id
_entity_poly.type
_entity_poly.pdbx_seq_one_letter_code
_entity_poly.pdbx_strand_id
1 'polypeptide(L)'
;MAVDSLSPRLESRACKKLFPAIAECHDRLAAKELSPGDPIQPAVAENAYVQVIMMLRKTFIQDLVLMMELHPCYPIWQHSIFSDPAYLSFKRDLLQIEAQEHDPAHTLLQQCVPMHSRFQTPI
;
A
#
# COMPACT_ATOMS: atom_id res chain seq x y z
N MET A 1 4.22 -10.01 -7.80
CA MET A 1 4.02 -9.30 -9.10
C MET A 1 2.86 -8.30 -9.07
N ALA A 2 1.72 -8.56 -8.42
CA ALA A 2 0.60 -7.59 -8.37
C ALA A 2 0.78 -6.43 -7.35
N VAL A 3 1.53 -6.66 -6.26
CA VAL A 3 1.84 -5.61 -5.27
C VAL A 3 2.79 -4.56 -5.83
N ASP A 4 3.74 -4.96 -6.69
CA ASP A 4 4.69 -4.05 -7.33
C ASP A 4 4.01 -3.13 -8.35
N SER A 5 2.92 -3.56 -8.99
CA SER A 5 2.16 -2.73 -9.93
C SER A 5 1.21 -1.73 -9.25
N LEU A 6 0.98 -1.82 -7.92
CA LEU A 6 0.38 -0.74 -7.13
C LEU A 6 1.41 0.27 -6.61
N SER A 7 2.71 -0.06 -6.65
CA SER A 7 3.76 0.87 -6.23
C SER A 7 3.68 2.25 -6.91
N PRO A 8 3.39 2.36 -8.22
CA PRO A 8 3.25 3.67 -8.88
C PRO A 8 1.92 4.38 -8.54
N ARG A 9 0.87 3.65 -8.14
CA ARG A 9 -0.43 4.22 -7.75
C ARG A 9 -0.46 4.72 -6.31
N LEU A 10 0.44 4.20 -5.48
CA LEU A 10 0.65 4.61 -4.09
C LEU A 10 1.38 5.95 -3.95
N GLU A 11 1.84 6.56 -5.04
CA GLU A 11 2.32 7.96 -5.06
C GLU A 11 1.19 9.00 -4.89
N SER A 12 0.05 8.53 -4.39
CA SER A 12 -1.14 9.29 -4.06
C SER A 12 -0.88 10.33 -2.97
N ARG A 13 -1.50 11.49 -3.14
CA ARG A 13 -1.70 12.58 -2.16
C ARG A 13 -1.96 12.10 -0.73
N ALA A 14 -2.55 10.91 -0.55
CA ALA A 14 -2.77 10.26 0.73
C ALA A 14 -1.45 9.96 1.46
N CYS A 15 -0.44 9.42 0.78
CA CYS A 15 0.88 9.20 1.37
C CYS A 15 1.39 10.51 1.95
N LYS A 16 1.44 11.60 1.15
CA LYS A 16 1.92 12.94 1.57
C LYS A 16 1.32 13.46 2.88
N LYS A 17 0.10 13.03 3.25
CA LYS A 17 -0.55 13.39 4.52
C LYS A 17 -0.06 12.58 5.73
N LEU A 18 0.46 11.36 5.52
CA LEU A 18 1.04 10.55 6.58
C LEU A 18 2.51 10.93 6.77
N PHE A 19 2.89 11.58 7.87
CA PHE A 19 4.24 12.13 8.05
C PHE A 19 4.61 13.21 7.01
N PRO A 20 3.88 14.34 6.94
CA PRO A 20 4.14 15.40 5.95
C PRO A 20 5.55 16.01 6.11
N ALA A 21 6.04 16.13 7.35
CA ALA A 21 7.35 16.67 7.67
C ALA A 21 8.52 15.86 7.05
N ILE A 22 8.32 14.59 6.72
CA ILE A 22 9.36 13.75 6.10
C ILE A 22 9.57 14.12 4.64
N ALA A 23 8.50 14.47 3.91
CA ALA A 23 8.63 14.98 2.54
C ALA A 23 9.37 16.32 2.52
N GLU A 24 8.99 17.23 3.43
CA GLU A 24 9.70 18.50 3.58
C GLU A 24 11.17 18.32 3.98
N CYS A 25 11.46 17.38 4.90
CA CYS A 25 12.82 17.05 5.29
C CYS A 25 13.63 16.51 4.10
N HIS A 26 13.03 15.63 3.28
CA HIS A 26 13.68 15.12 2.08
C HIS A 26 14.03 16.23 1.08
N ASP A 27 13.08 17.12 0.78
CA ASP A 27 13.30 18.26 -0.12
C ASP A 27 14.40 19.19 0.39
N ARG A 28 14.41 19.45 1.71
CA ARG A 28 15.44 20.28 2.36
C ARG A 28 16.82 19.63 2.31
N LEU A 29 16.92 18.31 2.49
CA LEU A 29 18.19 17.57 2.38
C LEU A 29 18.69 17.57 0.94
N ALA A 30 17.82 17.35 -0.03
CA ALA A 30 18.16 17.42 -1.46
C ALA A 30 18.65 18.82 -1.87
N ALA A 31 18.01 19.88 -1.37
CA ALA A 31 18.46 21.25 -1.63
C ALA A 31 19.84 21.56 -1.01
N LYS A 32 20.14 21.00 0.17
CA LYS A 32 21.44 21.16 0.83
C LYS A 32 22.58 20.45 0.08
N GLU A 33 22.34 19.25 -0.47
CA GLU A 33 23.34 18.55 -1.29
C GLU A 33 23.71 19.33 -2.57
N LEU A 34 22.79 20.15 -3.10
CA LEU A 34 22.99 20.91 -4.32
C LEU A 34 23.64 22.29 -4.11
N SER A 35 23.87 22.72 -2.85
CA SER A 35 24.47 24.02 -2.52
C SER A 35 26.01 23.94 -2.49
N PRO A 36 26.75 24.64 -3.36
CA PRO A 36 28.21 24.54 -3.45
C PRO A 36 29.00 25.10 -2.25
N GLY A 37 28.32 25.70 -1.26
CA GLY A 37 28.95 26.51 -0.21
C GLY A 37 28.68 26.04 1.22
N ASP A 38 27.85 25.03 1.44
CA ASP A 38 27.59 24.50 2.78
C ASP A 38 28.51 23.30 3.07
N PRO A 39 29.44 23.39 4.04
CA PRO A 39 30.34 22.28 4.39
C PRO A 39 29.63 21.15 5.15
N ILE A 40 28.34 21.29 5.43
CA ILE A 40 27.55 20.27 6.11
C ILE A 40 27.09 19.26 5.06
N GLN A 41 27.86 18.20 4.86
CA GLN A 41 27.27 16.97 4.34
C GLN A 41 26.06 16.66 5.23
N PRO A 42 24.83 16.52 4.70
CA PRO A 42 23.75 15.96 5.51
C PRO A 42 24.28 14.68 6.14
N ALA A 43 24.23 14.60 7.47
CA ALA A 43 24.83 13.48 8.17
C ALA A 43 24.25 12.20 7.57
N VAL A 44 25.09 11.24 7.16
CA VAL A 44 24.66 10.00 6.49
C VAL A 44 23.48 9.34 7.22
N ALA A 45 23.43 9.48 8.55
CA ALA A 45 22.33 9.06 9.40
C ALA A 45 20.99 9.79 9.14
N GLU A 46 20.99 11.10 8.91
CA GLU A 46 19.77 11.87 8.60
C GLU A 46 19.16 11.45 7.26
N ASN A 47 20.00 11.32 6.22
CA ASN A 47 19.56 10.84 4.92
C ASN A 47 19.02 9.40 5.01
N ALA A 48 19.74 8.51 5.69
CA ALA A 48 19.29 7.13 5.90
C ALA A 48 17.98 7.06 6.71
N TYR A 49 17.84 7.89 7.75
CA TYR A 49 16.62 7.97 8.55
C TYR A 49 15.42 8.41 7.73
N VAL A 50 15.56 9.48 6.94
CA VAL A 50 14.49 9.96 6.04
C VAL A 50 14.08 8.88 5.05
N GLN A 51 15.04 8.18 4.44
CA GLN A 51 14.75 7.05 3.53
C GLN A 51 13.99 5.93 4.23
N VAL A 52 14.43 5.52 5.44
CA VAL A 52 13.75 4.47 6.22
C VAL A 52 12.30 4.87 6.52
N ILE A 53 12.05 6.12 6.92
CA ILE A 53 10.68 6.57 7.19
C ILE A 53 9.83 6.63 5.91
N MET A 54 10.42 7.02 4.77
CA MET A 54 9.70 6.98 3.48
C MET A 54 9.34 5.55 3.06
N MET A 55 10.24 4.59 3.25
CA MET A 55 9.98 3.17 3.01
C MET A 55 8.92 2.62 3.97
N LEU A 56 9.06 2.93 5.27
CA LEU A 56 8.12 2.52 6.30
C LEU A 56 6.73 3.08 6.04
N ARG A 57 6.61 4.34 5.59
CA ARG A 57 5.32 4.95 5.25
C ARG A 57 4.57 4.15 4.21
N LYS A 58 5.28 3.64 3.19
CA LYS A 58 4.69 2.84 2.12
C LYS A 58 4.19 1.49 2.64
N THR A 59 5.04 0.74 3.34
CA THR A 59 4.66 -0.57 3.89
C THR A 59 3.56 -0.42 4.94
N PHE A 60 3.66 0.58 5.82
CA PHE A 60 2.66 0.88 6.82
C PHE A 60 1.29 1.14 6.18
N ILE A 61 1.18 2.00 5.16
CA ILE A 61 -0.12 2.27 4.51
C ILE A 61 -0.72 1.01 3.87
N GLN A 62 0.11 0.16 3.26
CA GLN A 62 -0.31 -1.10 2.67
C GLN A 62 -0.82 -2.07 3.76
N ASP A 63 -0.02 -2.31 4.78
CA ASP A 63 -0.29 -3.28 5.85
C ASP A 63 -1.46 -2.82 6.74
N LEU A 64 -1.65 -1.51 6.90
CA LEU A 64 -2.75 -0.96 7.67
C LEU A 64 -4.12 -1.31 7.09
N VAL A 65 -4.25 -1.53 5.78
CA VAL A 65 -5.51 -1.98 5.17
C VAL A 65 -5.94 -3.32 5.76
N LEU A 66 -5.00 -4.28 5.86
CA LEU A 66 -5.27 -5.59 6.45
C LEU A 66 -5.50 -5.48 7.95
N MET A 67 -4.71 -4.65 8.65
CA MET A 67 -4.87 -4.44 10.09
C MET A 67 -6.23 -3.82 10.45
N MET A 68 -6.82 -3.01 9.58
CA MET A 68 -8.18 -2.48 9.77
C MET A 68 -9.25 -3.57 9.70
N GLU A 69 -9.09 -4.57 8.82
CA GLU A 69 -10.02 -5.70 8.73
C GLU A 69 -9.89 -6.62 9.97
N LEU A 70 -8.66 -6.86 10.43
CA LEU A 70 -8.41 -7.70 11.61
C LEU A 70 -8.80 -7.03 12.93
N HIS A 71 -8.62 -5.71 13.05
CA HIS A 71 -8.79 -4.98 14.32
C HIS A 71 -9.57 -3.68 14.14
N PRO A 72 -10.87 -3.72 13.78
CA PRO A 72 -11.65 -2.53 13.42
C PRO A 72 -11.84 -1.51 14.55
N CYS A 73 -11.57 -1.87 15.81
CA CYS A 73 -11.79 -1.03 16.98
C CYS A 73 -10.56 -0.21 17.43
N TYR A 74 -9.46 -0.22 16.67
CA TYR A 74 -8.27 0.53 17.07
C TYR A 74 -8.46 2.05 16.93
N PRO A 75 -8.05 2.86 17.93
CA PRO A 75 -8.21 4.32 17.88
C PRO A 75 -7.50 5.00 16.71
N ILE A 76 -6.43 4.37 16.18
CA ILE A 76 -5.65 4.93 15.07
C ILE A 76 -6.49 5.14 13.80
N TRP A 77 -7.56 4.34 13.61
CA TRP A 77 -8.46 4.44 12.45
C TRP A 77 -9.29 5.72 12.41
N GLN A 78 -9.42 6.43 13.53
CA GLN A 78 -10.12 7.71 13.59
C GLN A 78 -9.31 8.86 12.98
N HIS A 79 -8.05 8.60 12.61
CA HIS A 79 -7.23 9.60 11.94
C HIS A 79 -7.80 9.93 10.56
N SER A 80 -7.88 11.23 10.23
CA SER A 80 -8.53 11.74 9.01
C SER A 80 -7.98 11.18 7.70
N ILE A 81 -6.74 10.68 7.71
CA ILE A 81 -6.15 9.99 6.56
C ILE A 81 -6.93 8.75 6.13
N PHE A 82 -7.53 8.02 7.07
CA PHE A 82 -8.28 6.80 6.80
C PHE A 82 -9.68 7.09 6.24
N SER A 83 -10.14 8.34 6.36
CA SER A 83 -11.36 8.84 5.72
C SER A 83 -11.08 9.55 4.39
N ASP A 84 -9.82 9.71 3.99
CA ASP A 84 -9.46 10.40 2.75
C ASP A 84 -9.96 9.60 1.53
N PRO A 85 -10.62 10.25 0.55
CA PRO A 85 -11.12 9.53 -0.62
C PRO A 85 -10.05 8.76 -1.40
N ALA A 86 -8.81 9.26 -1.44
CA ALA A 86 -7.73 8.57 -2.13
C ALA A 86 -7.23 7.35 -1.34
N TYR A 87 -7.25 7.40 0.00
CA TYR A 87 -7.00 6.23 0.83
C TYR A 87 -8.11 5.18 0.69
N LEU A 88 -9.38 5.60 0.71
CA LEU A 88 -10.52 4.68 0.56
C LEU A 88 -10.51 3.98 -0.81
N SER A 89 -10.14 4.69 -1.89
CA SER A 89 -9.96 4.07 -3.20
C SER A 89 -8.82 3.05 -3.20
N PHE A 90 -7.68 3.40 -2.59
CA PHE A 90 -6.56 2.49 -2.44
C PHE A 90 -6.91 1.22 -1.65
N LYS A 91 -7.61 1.38 -0.51
CA LYS A 91 -8.09 0.26 0.30
C LYS A 91 -8.92 -0.72 -0.53
N ARG A 92 -9.86 -0.20 -1.34
CA ARG A 92 -10.70 -1.02 -2.22
C ARG A 92 -9.87 -1.79 -3.25
N ASP A 93 -8.94 -1.12 -3.93
CA ASP A 93 -8.10 -1.74 -4.95
C ASP A 93 -7.25 -2.86 -4.36
N LEU A 94 -6.71 -2.66 -3.15
CA LEU A 94 -5.89 -3.67 -2.46
C LEU A 94 -6.71 -4.90 -2.05
N LEU A 95 -7.88 -4.69 -1.43
CA LEU A 95 -8.79 -5.78 -1.04
C LEU A 95 -9.30 -6.56 -2.27
N GLN A 96 -9.46 -5.89 -3.41
CA GLN A 96 -9.82 -6.56 -4.65
C GLN A 96 -8.71 -7.50 -5.13
N ILE A 97 -7.45 -7.16 -4.92
CA ILE A 97 -6.31 -8.01 -5.29
C ILE A 97 -6.20 -9.20 -4.36
N GLU A 98 -6.37 -9.00 -3.06
CA GLU A 98 -6.43 -10.08 -2.07
C GLU A 98 -7.59 -11.06 -2.40
N ALA A 99 -8.78 -10.55 -2.68
CA ALA A 99 -9.93 -11.38 -3.03
C ALA A 99 -9.77 -12.13 -4.36
N GLN A 100 -8.93 -11.62 -5.27
CA GLN A 100 -8.56 -12.28 -6.52
C GLN A 100 -7.42 -13.30 -6.33
N GLU A 101 -6.71 -13.27 -5.21
CA GLU A 101 -5.77 -14.29 -4.77
C GLU A 101 -6.52 -15.53 -4.24
N HIS A 102 -7.49 -15.99 -5.01
CA HIS A 102 -8.12 -17.28 -4.80
C HIS A 102 -7.10 -18.36 -5.16
N ASP A 103 -7.03 -19.41 -4.34
CA ASP A 103 -6.15 -20.57 -4.55
C ASP A 103 -6.21 -20.99 -6.03
N PRO A 104 -5.08 -20.90 -6.78
CA PRO A 104 -5.06 -21.22 -8.20
C PRO A 104 -5.52 -22.67 -8.45
N ALA A 105 -5.34 -23.58 -7.49
CA ALA A 105 -5.88 -24.93 -7.59
C ALA A 105 -7.41 -24.92 -7.61
N HIS A 106 -8.03 -24.04 -6.84
CA HIS A 106 -9.47 -23.99 -6.65
C HIS A 106 -10.20 -23.30 -7.83
N THR A 107 -9.52 -22.40 -8.55
CA THR A 107 -9.98 -21.81 -9.82
C THR A 107 -9.81 -22.78 -10.99
N LEU A 108 -8.67 -23.49 -11.06
CA LEU A 108 -8.42 -24.49 -12.09
C LEU A 108 -9.36 -25.69 -11.95
N LEU A 109 -9.66 -26.13 -10.72
CA LEU A 109 -10.60 -27.21 -10.47
C LEU A 109 -12.03 -26.85 -10.92
N GLN A 110 -12.51 -25.62 -10.69
CA GLN A 110 -13.83 -25.20 -11.20
C GLN A 110 -13.90 -25.18 -12.73
N GLN A 111 -12.81 -24.82 -13.40
CA GLN A 111 -12.71 -24.87 -14.87
C GLN A 111 -12.64 -26.30 -15.42
N CYS A 112 -12.15 -27.25 -14.62
CA CYS A 112 -12.06 -28.66 -14.96
C CYS A 112 -13.26 -29.50 -14.53
N VAL A 113 -14.21 -28.98 -13.74
CA VAL A 113 -15.45 -29.69 -13.39
C VAL A 113 -16.32 -29.77 -14.65
N PRO A 114 -16.52 -30.96 -15.25
CA PRO A 114 -17.36 -31.07 -16.44
C PRO A 114 -18.80 -30.72 -16.06
N MET A 115 -19.56 -30.13 -16.99
CA MET A 115 -21.00 -29.86 -16.87
C MET A 115 -21.81 -31.17 -16.73
N HIS A 116 -21.63 -31.94 -15.66
CA HIS A 116 -22.25 -33.24 -15.47
C HIS A 116 -23.68 -33.16 -14.90
N SER A 117 -24.26 -31.96 -14.85
CA SER A 117 -25.66 -31.73 -14.47
C SER A 117 -26.65 -32.05 -15.60
N ARG A 118 -26.21 -32.32 -16.84
CA ARG A 118 -27.13 -32.52 -17.97
C ARG A 118 -27.52 -33.99 -18.24
N PHE A 119 -27.08 -34.93 -17.41
CA PHE A 119 -27.54 -36.32 -17.47
C PHE A 119 -28.47 -36.65 -16.29
N GLN A 120 -29.60 -35.93 -16.20
CA GLN A 120 -30.79 -36.48 -15.56
C GLN A 120 -31.47 -37.38 -16.59
N THR A 121 -31.36 -38.70 -16.42
CA THR A 121 -32.21 -39.67 -17.12
C THR A 121 -33.64 -39.57 -16.59
N PRO A 122 -34.66 -39.45 -17.44
CA PRO A 122 -36.02 -39.74 -17.04
C PRO A 122 -36.21 -41.26 -16.91
N ILE A 123 -36.82 -41.68 -15.79
CA ILE A 123 -37.45 -43.00 -15.64
C ILE A 123 -38.80 -42.95 -16.37
#